data_AF-A0A529XT42-F1
#
_entry.id   AF-A0A529XT42-F1
#
_cell.length_a   1.000
_cell.length_b   1.000
_cell.length_c   1.000
_cell.angle_alpha   90.00
_cell.angle_beta   90.00
_cell.angle_gamma   90.00
#
_symmetry.space_group_name_H-M   'P 1'
#
loop_
_entity.id
_entity.type
_entity.pdbx_description
1 polymer ?
#
loop_
_entity_poly.entity_id
_entity_poly.type
_entity_poly.pdbx_seq_one_letter_code
_entity_poly.pdbx_strand_id
1 'polypeptide(L)'
;LSPLSPSSQTVTVRAPKFEDSKPHEWDSGAPWTYAIHGTDVSKYQTSVDWPTARASGISFAFIKATEGGDRFDENFNEHWARTRAAGIPRAAYHFFYFCTPAEAQARWFIANVPNDPSAMPPVLD
;
A
#
# COMPACT_ATOMS: atom_id res chain seq x y z
N LEU A 1 -42.07 17.15 -11.19
CA LEU A 1 -40.97 16.29 -10.68
C LEU A 1 -39.67 17.04 -10.92
N SER A 2 -39.10 17.67 -9.90
CA SER A 2 -37.84 18.41 -10.04
C SER A 2 -36.65 17.44 -9.96
N PRO A 3 -35.62 17.57 -10.82
CA PRO A 3 -34.43 16.72 -10.71
C PRO A 3 -33.56 17.19 -9.54
N LEU A 4 -33.14 16.26 -8.68
CA LEU A 4 -32.15 16.49 -7.63
C LEU A 4 -30.77 16.70 -8.28
N SER A 5 -30.18 17.88 -8.10
CA SER A 5 -28.79 18.12 -8.48
C SER A 5 -27.84 17.36 -7.56
N PRO A 6 -26.79 16.69 -8.08
CA PRO A 6 -25.78 16.08 -7.24
C PRO A 6 -25.00 17.18 -6.52
N SER A 7 -24.97 17.10 -5.19
CA SER A 7 -24.08 17.90 -4.36
C SER A 7 -22.63 17.54 -4.70
N SER A 8 -21.89 18.47 -5.30
CA SER A 8 -20.44 18.40 -5.39
C SER A 8 -19.88 18.53 -3.97
N GLN A 9 -19.51 17.41 -3.35
CA GLN A 9 -18.76 17.45 -2.10
C GLN A 9 -17.36 17.97 -2.41
N THR A 10 -17.02 19.13 -1.85
CA THR A 10 -15.64 19.64 -1.86
C THR A 10 -14.80 18.72 -0.98
N VAL A 11 -14.03 17.82 -1.59
CA VAL A 11 -13.03 17.03 -0.88
C VAL A 11 -11.85 17.94 -0.56
N THR A 12 -11.65 18.27 0.72
CA THR A 12 -10.44 18.97 1.14
C THR A 12 -9.24 18.06 0.92
N VAL A 13 -8.40 18.41 -0.05
CA VAL A 13 -7.14 17.72 -0.32
C VAL A 13 -6.12 18.18 0.73
N ARG A 14 -5.68 17.24 1.58
CA ARG A 14 -4.55 17.45 2.49
C ARG A 14 -3.32 16.81 1.86
N ALA A 15 -2.25 17.58 1.67
CA ALA A 15 -0.96 17.05 1.25
C ALA A 15 -0.08 16.89 2.51
N PRO A 16 -0.10 15.71 3.18
CA PRO A 16 0.71 15.49 4.36
C PRO A 16 2.20 15.58 4.02
N LYS A 17 2.97 16.29 4.85
CA LYS A 17 4.42 16.25 4.81
C LYS A 17 4.91 15.26 5.87
N PHE A 18 5.25 14.06 5.43
CA PHE A 18 5.93 13.07 6.28
C PHE A 18 7.41 13.43 6.42
N GLU A 19 8.00 13.12 7.57
CA GLU A 19 9.44 13.27 7.79
C GLU A 19 10.22 12.24 6.95
N ASP A 20 11.44 12.59 6.56
CA ASP A 20 12.35 11.74 5.81
C ASP A 20 13.62 11.52 6.63
N SER A 21 13.99 10.25 6.83
CA SER A 21 15.22 9.87 7.53
C SER A 21 16.49 10.30 6.77
N LYS A 22 16.41 10.48 5.45
CA LYS A 22 17.49 10.93 4.57
C LYS A 22 16.95 11.96 3.58
N PRO A 23 16.67 13.19 4.03
CA PRO A 23 16.04 14.21 3.22
C PRO A 23 16.80 14.45 1.91
N HIS A 24 16.07 14.46 0.80
CA HIS A 24 16.56 14.96 -0.48
C HIS A 24 16.18 16.44 -0.64
N GLU A 25 17.11 17.26 -1.12
CA GLU A 25 16.84 18.64 -1.50
C GLU A 25 16.16 18.63 -2.88
N TRP A 26 14.94 19.16 -2.96
CA TRP A 26 14.15 19.18 -4.18
C TRP A 26 14.11 20.60 -4.76
N ASP A 27 14.54 20.76 -6.01
CA ASP A 27 14.41 22.03 -6.73
C ASP A 27 12.95 22.32 -7.15
N SER A 28 12.17 21.27 -7.43
CA SER A 28 10.73 21.33 -7.70
C SER A 28 10.09 19.93 -7.58
N GLY A 29 8.76 19.87 -7.46
CA GLY A 29 8.03 18.58 -7.52
C GLY A 29 8.27 17.65 -6.32
N ALA A 30 8.58 18.21 -5.15
CA ALA A 30 8.80 17.39 -3.96
C ALA A 30 7.59 16.51 -3.62
N PRO A 31 7.77 15.30 -3.05
CA PRO A 31 6.69 14.36 -2.80
C PRO A 31 5.50 14.92 -2.01
N TRP A 32 5.75 15.80 -1.03
CA TRP A 32 4.70 16.45 -0.22
C TRP A 32 3.84 17.48 -0.98
N THR A 33 4.11 17.70 -2.28
CA THR A 33 3.25 18.54 -3.13
C THR A 33 2.10 17.76 -3.76
N TYR A 34 2.13 16.43 -3.71
CA TYR A 34 1.08 15.56 -4.23
C TYR A 34 -0.02 15.34 -3.18
N ALA A 35 -1.26 15.17 -3.65
CA ALA A 35 -2.44 14.98 -2.80
C ALA A 35 -2.52 13.59 -2.16
N ILE A 36 -2.03 12.59 -2.87
CA ILE A 36 -2.23 11.18 -2.54
C ILE A 36 -0.89 10.60 -2.08
N HIS A 37 -0.86 10.18 -0.83
CA HIS A 37 0.29 9.53 -0.22
C HIS A 37 -0.07 8.11 0.18
N GLY A 38 0.85 7.19 -0.05
CA GLY A 38 0.76 5.82 0.44
C GLY A 38 2.01 5.44 1.24
N THR A 39 2.01 4.21 1.73
CA THR A 39 3.16 3.59 2.40
C THR A 39 3.32 2.17 1.90
N ASP A 40 4.54 1.62 1.92
CA ASP A 40 4.75 0.19 1.80
C ASP A 40 5.30 -0.38 3.12
N VAL A 41 4.96 -1.64 3.41
CA VAL A 41 5.39 -2.35 4.61
C VAL A 41 5.78 -3.78 4.31
N SER A 42 6.62 -4.32 5.18
CA SER A 42 7.04 -5.73 5.21
C SER A 42 7.23 -6.15 6.67
N LYS A 43 7.79 -7.35 6.89
CA LYS A 43 8.21 -7.81 8.23
C LYS A 43 9.09 -6.84 9.01
N TYR A 44 9.79 -5.93 8.35
CA TYR A 44 10.63 -4.94 9.03
C TYR A 44 9.82 -3.89 9.82
N GLN A 45 8.52 -3.74 9.54
CA GLN A 45 7.63 -2.82 10.24
C GLN A 45 6.69 -3.58 11.19
N THR A 46 7.14 -3.91 12.40
CA THR A 46 6.42 -4.85 13.30
C THR A 46 5.28 -4.26 14.14
N SER A 47 5.08 -2.94 14.16
CA SER A 47 4.11 -2.29 15.08
C SER A 47 3.47 -1.04 14.49
N VAL A 48 2.89 -1.16 13.29
CA VAL A 48 2.21 -0.04 12.61
C VAL A 48 0.84 0.22 13.24
N ASP A 49 0.63 1.45 13.73
CA ASP A 49 -0.68 1.98 14.10
C ASP A 49 -1.42 2.48 12.85
N TRP A 50 -2.21 1.58 12.25
CA TRP A 50 -2.96 1.86 11.02
C TRP A 50 -4.06 2.93 11.17
N PRO A 51 -4.84 2.99 12.26
CA PRO A 51 -5.73 4.13 12.53
C PRO A 51 -5.01 5.47 12.51
N THR A 52 -3.87 5.57 13.20
CA THR A 52 -3.07 6.80 13.22
C THR A 52 -2.50 7.10 11.82
N ALA A 53 -2.02 6.10 11.09
CA ALA A 53 -1.57 6.27 9.70
C ALA A 53 -2.68 6.83 8.79
N ARG A 54 -3.90 6.29 8.88
CA ARG A 54 -5.07 6.80 8.14
C ARG A 54 -5.38 8.25 8.50
N ALA A 55 -5.43 8.58 9.79
CA ALA A 55 -5.69 9.94 10.28
C ALA A 55 -4.59 10.94 9.85
N SER A 56 -3.37 10.44 9.64
CA SER A 56 -2.21 11.22 9.19
C SER A 56 -2.17 11.44 7.68
N GLY A 57 -3.06 10.81 6.91
CA GLY A 57 -3.22 11.04 5.47
C GLY A 57 -2.73 9.90 4.56
N ILE A 58 -2.40 8.73 5.12
CA ILE A 58 -2.12 7.55 4.30
C ILE A 58 -3.40 7.09 3.59
N SER A 59 -3.35 7.13 2.25
CA SER A 59 -4.46 6.86 1.35
C SER A 59 -4.49 5.44 0.82
N PHE A 60 -3.34 4.76 0.78
CA PHE A 60 -3.22 3.35 0.39
C PHE A 60 -1.97 2.72 1.01
N ALA A 61 -1.91 1.38 1.01
CA ALA A 61 -0.69 0.66 1.39
C ALA A 61 -0.32 -0.48 0.43
N PHE A 62 0.97 -0.61 0.13
CA PHE A 62 1.52 -1.83 -0.45
C PHE A 62 2.08 -2.71 0.67
N ILE A 63 1.81 -4.01 0.62
CA ILE A 63 2.15 -4.93 1.70
C ILE A 63 2.95 -6.08 1.08
N LYS A 64 4.20 -6.27 1.53
CA LYS A 64 5.02 -7.37 1.07
C LYS A 64 4.33 -8.69 1.37
N ALA A 65 4.13 -9.51 0.35
CA ALA A 65 3.54 -10.82 0.53
C ALA A 65 4.57 -11.93 0.36
N THR A 66 5.30 -11.90 -0.76
CA THR A 66 6.25 -12.96 -1.10
C THR A 66 7.52 -12.40 -1.74
N GLU A 67 8.57 -13.21 -1.73
CA GLU A 67 9.85 -12.93 -2.36
C GLU A 67 10.34 -14.21 -3.04
N GLY A 68 10.82 -14.11 -4.29
CA GLY A 68 11.32 -15.28 -5.00
C GLY A 68 10.29 -16.42 -5.12
N GLY A 69 10.76 -17.66 -5.04
CA GLY A 69 9.91 -18.85 -5.21
C GLY A 69 9.51 -19.55 -3.90
N ASP A 70 9.96 -19.05 -2.75
CA ASP A 70 9.98 -19.81 -1.50
C ASP A 70 9.83 -18.97 -0.21
N ARG A 71 9.80 -17.63 -0.29
CA ARG A 71 9.67 -16.76 0.89
C ARG A 71 8.29 -16.12 0.95
N PHE A 72 7.66 -16.28 2.11
CA PHE A 72 6.46 -15.55 2.52
C PHE A 72 6.82 -14.58 3.63
N ASP A 73 6.28 -13.36 3.58
CA ASP A 73 6.51 -12.36 4.61
C ASP A 73 5.69 -12.70 5.87
N GLU A 74 6.39 -12.87 7.00
CA GLU A 74 5.78 -13.33 8.26
C GLU A 74 4.74 -12.35 8.82
N ASN A 75 4.79 -11.06 8.46
CA ASN A 75 3.83 -10.06 8.89
C ASN A 75 2.76 -9.75 7.85
N PHE A 76 2.79 -10.38 6.66
CA PHE A 76 1.81 -10.12 5.60
C PHE A 76 0.37 -10.21 6.11
N ASN A 77 0.03 -11.31 6.79
CA ASN A 77 -1.33 -11.54 7.27
C ASN A 77 -1.80 -10.47 8.28
N GLU A 78 -0.90 -10.04 9.17
CA GLU A 78 -1.21 -9.00 10.16
C GLU A 78 -1.45 -7.65 9.47
N HIS A 79 -0.53 -7.22 8.61
CA HIS A 79 -0.67 -5.99 7.85
C HIS A 79 -1.94 -6.04 6.98
N TRP A 80 -2.14 -7.13 6.24
CA TRP A 80 -3.28 -7.30 5.36
C TRP A 80 -4.62 -7.12 6.08
N ALA A 81 -4.75 -7.70 7.27
CA ALA A 81 -5.95 -7.60 8.08
C ALA A 81 -6.12 -6.21 8.72
N ARG A 82 -5.06 -5.65 9.31
CA ARG A 82 -5.14 -4.38 10.06
C ARG A 82 -5.30 -3.18 9.14
N THR A 83 -4.65 -3.16 7.98
CA THR A 83 -4.83 -2.12 6.96
C THR A 83 -6.28 -2.10 6.47
N ARG A 84 -6.88 -3.29 6.23
CA ARG A 84 -8.31 -3.42 5.90
C ARG A 84 -9.21 -2.88 7.01
N ALA A 85 -8.94 -3.24 8.26
CA ALA A 85 -9.71 -2.78 9.41
C ALA A 85 -9.66 -1.26 9.60
N ALA A 86 -8.53 -0.62 9.25
CA ALA A 86 -8.38 0.84 9.25
C ALA A 86 -9.01 1.53 8.01
N GLY A 87 -9.63 0.77 7.11
CA GLY A 87 -10.27 1.30 5.90
C GLY A 87 -9.29 1.84 4.85
N ILE A 88 -8.03 1.40 4.90
CA ILE A 88 -7.00 1.77 3.92
C ILE A 88 -7.01 0.77 2.75
N PRO A 89 -7.23 1.21 1.50
CA PRO A 89 -7.00 0.39 0.31
C PRO A 89 -5.60 -0.21 0.29
N ARG A 90 -5.48 -1.47 -0.13
CA ARG A 90 -4.21 -2.20 -0.05
C ARG A 90 -3.96 -3.10 -1.23
N ALA A 91 -2.69 -3.30 -1.57
CA ALA A 91 -2.24 -4.27 -2.56
C ALA A 91 -1.10 -5.10 -1.99
N ALA A 92 -1.05 -6.38 -2.37
CA ALA A 92 0.07 -7.25 -2.08
C ALA A 92 1.17 -7.00 -3.11
N TYR A 93 2.43 -6.93 -2.69
CA TYR A 93 3.56 -6.88 -3.61
C TYR A 93 4.44 -8.14 -3.51
N HIS A 94 5.00 -8.51 -4.66
CA HIS A 94 5.98 -9.58 -4.81
C HIS A 94 7.36 -8.99 -5.05
N PHE A 95 8.34 -9.33 -4.21
CA PHE A 95 9.73 -8.94 -4.43
C PHE A 95 10.43 -9.96 -5.35
N PHE A 96 10.76 -9.54 -6.56
CA PHE A 96 11.29 -10.42 -7.59
C PHE A 96 12.73 -10.85 -7.28
N TYR A 97 13.03 -12.13 -7.52
CA TYR A 97 14.36 -12.68 -7.37
C TYR A 97 14.90 -13.23 -8.69
N PHE A 98 15.95 -12.60 -9.23
CA PHE A 98 16.48 -12.89 -10.57
C PHE A 98 16.98 -14.32 -10.78
N CYS A 99 17.29 -15.05 -9.70
CA CYS A 99 17.79 -16.43 -9.78
C CYS A 99 16.69 -17.49 -9.69
N THR A 100 15.41 -17.10 -9.63
CA THR A 100 14.27 -18.04 -9.64
C THR A 100 13.44 -17.83 -10.91
N PRO A 101 12.98 -18.90 -11.60
CA PRO A 101 12.11 -18.75 -12.77
C PRO A 101 10.85 -17.92 -12.48
N ALA A 102 10.55 -16.94 -13.34
CA ALA A 102 9.41 -16.03 -13.14
C ALA A 102 8.06 -16.76 -12.95
N GLU A 103 7.85 -17.87 -13.66
CA GLU A 103 6.64 -18.68 -13.50
C GLU A 103 6.54 -19.30 -12.09
N ALA A 104 7.65 -19.76 -11.52
CA ALA A 104 7.67 -20.32 -10.16
C ALA A 104 7.35 -19.22 -9.12
N GLN A 105 7.88 -18.02 -9.32
CA GLN A 105 7.58 -16.85 -8.49
C GLN A 105 6.11 -16.44 -8.58
N ALA A 106 5.54 -16.39 -9.78
CA ALA A 106 4.13 -16.09 -10.00
C ALA A 106 3.22 -17.13 -9.33
N ARG A 107 3.53 -18.44 -9.48
CA ARG A 107 2.81 -19.51 -8.79
C ARG A 107 2.90 -19.38 -7.27
N TRP A 108 4.07 -19.01 -6.76
CA TRP A 108 4.28 -18.77 -5.33
C TRP A 108 3.45 -17.59 -4.80
N PHE A 109 3.41 -16.47 -5.53
CA PHE A 109 2.55 -15.33 -5.18
C PHE A 109 1.06 -15.71 -5.19
N ILE A 110 0.58 -16.35 -6.27
CA ILE A 110 -0.83 -16.76 -6.40
C ILE A 110 -1.25 -17.72 -5.29
N ALA A 111 -0.36 -18.63 -4.86
CA ALA A 111 -0.66 -19.59 -3.80
C ALA A 111 -0.77 -18.96 -2.41
N ASN A 112 -0.09 -17.83 -2.16
CA ASN A 112 0.02 -17.23 -0.83
C ASN A 112 -0.81 -15.95 -0.64
N VAL A 113 -1.18 -15.25 -1.73
CA VAL A 113 -1.94 -14.01 -1.66
C VAL A 113 -3.45 -14.28 -1.83
N PRO A 114 -4.31 -13.81 -0.90
CA PRO A 114 -5.75 -13.96 -1.04
C PRO A 114 -6.27 -13.29 -2.31
N ASN A 115 -7.14 -13.99 -3.05
CA ASN A 115 -7.93 -13.38 -4.12
C ASN A 115 -9.06 -12.53 -3.49
N ASP A 116 -8.70 -11.32 -3.05
CA ASP A 116 -9.58 -10.38 -2.38
C ASP A 116 -10.09 -9.31 -3.36
N PRO A 117 -11.40 -9.27 -3.67
CA PRO A 117 -11.96 -8.29 -4.60
C PRO A 117 -11.94 -6.84 -4.07
N SER A 118 -11.65 -6.64 -2.77
CA SER A 118 -11.45 -5.32 -2.18
C SER A 118 -10.01 -4.83 -2.25
N ALA A 119 -9.08 -5.66 -2.72
CA ALA A 119 -7.69 -5.28 -2.88
C ALA A 119 -7.46 -4.50 -4.19
N MET A 120 -6.48 -3.62 -4.17
CA MET A 120 -5.92 -3.02 -5.39
C MET A 120 -5.13 -4.08 -6.18
N PRO A 121 -4.84 -3.85 -7.47
CA PRO A 121 -4.05 -4.79 -8.28
C PRO A 121 -2.71 -5.17 -7.62
N PRO A 122 -2.24 -6.42 -7.81
CA PRO A 122 -0.96 -6.84 -7.26
C PRO A 122 0.20 -6.06 -7.88
N VAL A 123 1.27 -5.88 -7.11
CA VAL A 123 2.48 -5.17 -7.54
C VAL A 123 3.63 -6.16 -7.72
N LEU A 124 4.37 -6.02 -8.81
CA LEU A 124 5.67 -6.66 -9.01
C LEU A 124 6.73 -5.62 -8.67
N ASP A 125 7.54 -5.91 -7.65
CA ASP A 125 8.71 -5.14 -7.24
C ASP A 125 9.98 -5.81 -7.80
#